data_AF-A0A922CRD9-F1
#
_entry.id   AF-A0A922CRD9-F1
#
_cell.length_a   1.000
_cell.length_b   1.000
_cell.length_c   1.000
_cell.angle_alpha   90.00
_cell.angle_beta   90.00
_cell.angle_gamma   90.00
#
_symmetry.space_group_name_H-M   'P 1'
#
loop_
_entity.id
_entity.type
_entity.pdbx_description
1 polymer ?
#
loop_
_entity_poly.entity_id
_entity_poly.type
_entity_poly.pdbx_seq_one_letter_code
_entity_poly.pdbx_strand_id
1 'polypeptide(L)'
;MFYSGLQSTIIKAKIKGGITKAMLRYASHLPSKVAIDKLQTRFHCCGRVNFQEWFFIPWFTSGESLDFKKFSDRKFVADNVPYSCCSLDSLYPCIHHGVTQPGTIYKYDPNKQLTIWEAGCEEKLINEMMSVSWRFNAVMALIIIAMILQVIAVRYLHTAYRNGLHVGNQITCKAYLLRSMTDTEASKPAAKKKVFRKRKYKRNRTLQWMTAGYKSNKNKYITSSNSDFSSDELLKPIYE
;
A
#
# COMPACT_ATOMS: atom_id res chain seq x y z
N MET A 1 3.38 -14.90 -1.10
CA MET A 1 2.20 -15.61 -0.55
C MET A 1 2.30 -15.97 0.94
N PHE A 2 3.50 -16.16 1.53
CA PHE A 2 3.64 -16.54 2.95
C PHE A 2 3.51 -15.39 3.98
N TYR A 3 3.60 -14.12 3.57
CA TYR A 3 3.44 -12.97 4.47
C TYR A 3 2.02 -12.76 5.01
N SER A 4 1.00 -13.36 4.35
CA SER A 4 -0.41 -13.15 4.69
C SER A 4 -0.87 -13.96 5.90
N GLY A 5 -0.25 -15.12 6.18
CA GLY A 5 -0.66 -16.00 7.28
C GLY A 5 -0.29 -15.48 8.66
N LEU A 6 0.96 -15.04 8.84
CA LEU A 6 1.48 -14.56 10.12
C LEU A 6 0.93 -13.17 10.50
N GLN A 7 0.74 -12.28 9.53
CA GLN A 7 0.08 -10.99 9.76
C GLN A 7 -1.38 -11.18 10.19
N SER A 8 -2.08 -12.17 9.62
CA SER A 8 -3.47 -12.46 9.97
C SER A 8 -3.62 -12.87 11.44
N THR A 9 -2.73 -13.69 12.00
CA THR A 9 -2.83 -14.13 13.41
C THR A 9 -2.55 -13.00 14.40
N ILE A 10 -1.58 -12.12 14.12
CA ILE A 10 -1.28 -10.95 14.95
C ILE A 10 -2.46 -9.97 14.95
N ILE A 11 -3.04 -9.72 13.78
CA ILE A 11 -4.20 -8.84 13.63
C ILE A 11 -5.39 -9.41 14.42
N LYS A 12 -5.67 -10.72 14.29
CA LYS A 12 -6.72 -11.40 15.07
C LYS A 12 -6.50 -11.23 16.58
N ALA A 13 -5.28 -11.45 17.07
CA ALA A 13 -4.97 -11.29 18.49
C ALA A 13 -5.19 -9.84 18.98
N LYS A 14 -4.79 -8.84 18.17
CA LYS A 14 -5.03 -7.43 18.48
C LYS A 14 -6.51 -7.06 18.48
N ILE A 15 -7.28 -7.55 17.51
CA ILE A 15 -8.74 -7.35 17.44
C ILE A 15 -9.39 -7.96 18.69
N LYS A 16 -9.08 -9.21 19.00
CA LYS A 16 -9.59 -9.92 20.18
C LYS A 16 -9.32 -9.13 21.47
N GLY A 17 -8.07 -8.72 21.69
CA GLY A 17 -7.69 -7.94 22.86
C GLY A 17 -8.33 -6.55 22.90
N GLY A 18 -8.42 -5.87 21.75
CA GLY A 18 -9.01 -4.55 21.61
C GLY A 18 -10.51 -4.54 21.92
N ILE A 19 -11.28 -5.46 21.33
CA ILE A 19 -12.72 -5.58 21.57
C ILE A 19 -12.99 -5.90 23.04
N THR A 20 -12.30 -6.90 23.60
CA THR A 20 -12.46 -7.29 25.02
C THR A 20 -12.21 -6.10 25.95
N LYS A 21 -11.11 -5.36 25.73
CA LYS A 21 -10.76 -4.19 26.54
C LYS A 21 -11.76 -3.05 26.41
N ALA A 22 -12.30 -2.83 25.21
CA ALA A 22 -13.31 -1.81 24.97
C ALA A 22 -14.66 -2.18 25.62
N MET A 23 -15.08 -3.45 25.55
CA MET A 23 -16.28 -3.94 26.23
C MET A 23 -16.18 -3.80 27.76
N LEU A 24 -15.03 -4.11 28.36
CA LEU A 24 -14.81 -3.93 29.81
C LEU A 24 -14.87 -2.46 30.25
N ARG A 25 -14.55 -1.52 29.36
CA ARG A 25 -14.59 -0.08 29.62
C ARG A 25 -15.88 0.60 29.13
N TYR A 26 -16.86 -0.19 28.71
CA TYR A 26 -18.08 0.31 28.09
C TYR A 26 -18.86 1.27 29.03
N ALA A 27 -18.97 0.93 30.32
CA ALA A 27 -19.67 1.76 31.29
C ALA A 27 -18.91 3.04 31.68
N SER A 28 -17.58 2.94 31.79
CA SER A 28 -16.75 4.01 32.37
C SER A 28 -16.16 4.98 31.36
N HIS A 29 -16.06 4.59 30.08
CA HIS A 29 -15.39 5.37 29.06
C HIS A 29 -16.29 5.58 27.84
N LEU A 30 -16.81 6.81 27.71
CA LEU A 30 -17.75 7.20 26.65
C LEU A 30 -17.20 6.92 25.22
N PRO A 31 -15.93 7.20 24.89
CA PRO A 31 -15.41 6.85 23.56
C PRO A 31 -15.41 5.34 23.29
N SER A 32 -15.20 4.51 24.33
CA SER A 32 -15.28 3.04 24.19
C SER A 32 -16.70 2.58 23.94
N LYS A 33 -17.68 3.18 24.63
CA LYS A 33 -19.11 2.95 24.36
C LYS A 33 -19.46 3.27 22.91
N VAL A 34 -19.15 4.49 22.46
CA VAL A 34 -19.44 4.93 21.08
C VAL A 34 -18.75 4.03 20.04
N ALA A 35 -17.52 3.59 20.30
CA ALA A 35 -16.79 2.70 19.39
C ALA A 35 -17.44 1.32 19.30
N ILE A 36 -17.85 0.73 20.43
CA ILE A 36 -18.54 -0.57 20.46
C ILE A 36 -19.93 -0.47 19.82
N ASP A 37 -20.70 0.57 20.14
CA ASP A 37 -22.05 0.76 19.59
C ASP A 37 -21.98 0.84 18.05
N LYS A 38 -21.05 1.65 17.52
CA LYS A 38 -20.83 1.76 16.06
C LYS A 38 -20.37 0.45 15.43
N LEU A 39 -19.53 -0.32 16.13
CA LEU A 39 -19.07 -1.63 15.65
C LEU A 39 -20.26 -2.59 15.51
N GLN A 40 -21.07 -2.71 16.55
CA GLN A 40 -22.20 -3.64 16.59
C GLN A 40 -23.29 -3.28 15.57
N THR A 41 -23.65 -2.00 15.47
CA THR A 41 -24.68 -1.55 14.52
C THR A 41 -24.22 -1.65 13.06
N ARG A 42 -22.93 -1.47 12.78
CA ARG A 42 -22.40 -1.47 11.40
C ARG A 42 -22.12 -2.87 10.87
N PHE A 43 -21.68 -3.79 11.73
CA PHE A 43 -21.31 -5.15 11.33
C PHE A 43 -22.35 -6.20 11.71
N HIS A 44 -23.51 -5.78 12.24
CA HIS A 44 -24.63 -6.66 12.61
C HIS A 44 -24.16 -7.82 13.50
N CYS A 45 -23.51 -7.46 14.60
CA CYS A 45 -22.85 -8.38 15.51
C CYS A 45 -23.07 -7.98 16.97
N CYS A 46 -22.96 -8.93 17.90
CA CYS A 46 -23.07 -8.67 19.33
C CYS A 46 -21.98 -9.38 20.14
N GLY A 47 -21.36 -8.61 21.04
CA GLY A 47 -20.23 -9.09 21.84
C GLY A 47 -19.01 -9.42 20.97
N ARG A 48 -17.98 -10.03 21.58
CA ARG A 48 -16.77 -10.43 20.83
C ARG A 48 -16.99 -11.72 20.06
N VAL A 49 -17.36 -12.79 20.76
CA VAL A 49 -17.69 -14.10 20.16
C VAL A 49 -19.19 -14.32 20.18
N ASN A 50 -19.84 -13.99 21.29
CA ASN A 50 -21.28 -14.15 21.44
C ASN A 50 -21.87 -13.06 22.34
N PHE A 51 -23.17 -12.84 22.27
CA PHE A 51 -23.88 -11.83 23.07
C PHE A 51 -23.83 -12.13 24.58
N GLN A 52 -23.72 -13.41 24.96
CA GLN A 52 -23.66 -13.85 26.36
C GLN A 52 -22.48 -13.28 27.14
N GLU A 53 -21.42 -12.81 26.46
CA GLU A 53 -20.30 -12.16 27.12
C GLU A 53 -20.73 -10.89 27.88
N TRP A 54 -21.77 -10.21 27.41
CA TRP A 54 -22.32 -9.04 28.11
C TRP A 54 -22.91 -9.38 29.47
N PHE A 55 -23.32 -10.62 29.70
CA PHE A 55 -23.93 -11.04 30.97
C PHE A 55 -22.94 -11.05 32.13
N PHE A 56 -21.65 -11.14 31.83
CA PHE A 56 -20.57 -11.15 32.81
C PHE A 56 -19.94 -9.77 33.00
N ILE A 57 -20.38 -8.76 32.23
CA ILE A 57 -19.84 -7.41 32.29
C ILE A 57 -20.88 -6.53 32.99
N PRO A 58 -20.56 -5.91 34.13
CA PRO A 58 -21.43 -4.95 34.80
C PRO A 58 -21.40 -3.60 34.08
N TRP A 59 -22.05 -3.55 32.91
CA TRP A 59 -22.01 -2.39 32.01
C TRP A 59 -23.14 -1.38 32.27
N PHE A 60 -24.21 -1.77 32.95
CA PHE A 60 -25.40 -0.95 33.20
C PHE A 60 -25.50 -0.40 34.64
N THR A 61 -24.78 -1.01 35.59
CA THR A 61 -24.73 -0.57 36.98
C THR A 61 -23.79 0.63 37.10
N SER A 62 -24.38 1.83 37.07
CA SER A 62 -23.68 3.09 37.33
C SER A 62 -23.34 3.18 38.82
N GLY A 63 -22.09 2.99 39.22
CA GLY A 63 -21.69 3.41 40.57
C GLY A 63 -20.41 2.85 41.16
N GLU A 64 -19.95 1.66 40.77
CA GLU A 64 -18.76 1.09 41.41
C GLU A 64 -17.58 1.11 40.45
N SER A 65 -16.48 1.74 40.88
CA SER A 65 -15.20 1.67 40.20
C SER A 65 -14.78 0.22 40.13
N LEU A 66 -15.06 -0.41 38.99
CA LEU A 66 -14.76 -1.80 38.72
C LEU A 66 -13.23 -1.98 38.74
N ASP A 67 -12.71 -2.43 39.87
CA ASP A 67 -11.34 -2.89 39.98
C ASP A 67 -11.13 -4.05 39.02
N PHE A 68 -10.50 -3.75 37.88
CA PHE A 68 -10.22 -4.71 36.80
C PHE A 68 -9.45 -5.96 37.24
N LYS A 69 -8.86 -5.95 38.45
CA LYS A 69 -8.16 -7.09 39.06
C LYS A 69 -9.10 -8.15 39.68
N LYS A 70 -10.37 -7.82 39.96
CA LYS A 70 -11.34 -8.74 40.59
C LYS A 70 -12.20 -9.55 39.62
N PHE A 71 -12.05 -9.37 38.31
CA PHE A 71 -12.77 -10.12 37.27
C PHE A 71 -12.29 -11.56 37.05
N SER A 72 -11.49 -12.13 37.97
CA SER A 72 -11.12 -13.54 37.92
C SER A 72 -12.33 -14.46 38.12
N ASP A 73 -13.35 -13.99 38.85
CA ASP A 73 -14.62 -14.71 38.99
C ASP A 73 -15.63 -14.11 38.01
N ARG A 74 -15.95 -14.87 36.95
CA ARG A 74 -17.01 -14.55 35.99
C ARG A 74 -18.38 -14.65 36.64
N LYS A 75 -18.69 -13.72 37.56
CA LYS A 75 -19.99 -13.66 38.21
C LYS A 75 -21.01 -13.19 37.18
N PHE A 76 -22.05 -13.99 36.97
CA PHE A 76 -23.21 -13.60 36.18
C PHE A 76 -23.84 -12.35 36.81
N VAL A 77 -23.94 -11.27 36.03
CA VAL A 77 -24.46 -9.98 36.49
C VAL A 77 -25.95 -9.88 36.17
N ALA A 78 -26.30 -9.94 34.89
CA ALA A 78 -27.68 -9.88 34.41
C ALA A 78 -27.75 -10.35 32.96
N ASP A 79 -28.94 -10.74 32.50
CA ASP A 79 -29.25 -11.13 31.11
C ASP A 79 -29.53 -9.93 30.20
N ASN A 80 -28.76 -8.85 30.39
CA ASN A 80 -28.92 -7.57 29.67
C ASN A 80 -27.81 -7.39 28.63
N VAL A 81 -28.19 -6.95 27.43
CA VAL A 81 -27.28 -6.56 26.35
C VAL A 81 -27.49 -5.08 25.98
N PRO A 82 -26.47 -4.40 25.43
CA PRO A 82 -26.65 -3.03 24.97
C PRO A 82 -27.60 -2.97 23.76
N TYR A 83 -28.34 -1.87 23.65
CA TYR A 83 -29.30 -1.63 22.57
C TYR A 83 -28.67 -1.73 21.16
N SER A 84 -27.38 -1.46 21.02
CA SER A 84 -26.63 -1.61 19.77
C SER A 84 -26.59 -3.04 19.22
N CYS A 85 -26.88 -4.06 20.04
CA CYS A 85 -26.97 -5.46 19.62
C CYS A 85 -28.31 -5.82 18.96
N CYS A 86 -29.28 -4.92 18.92
CA CYS A 86 -30.59 -5.17 18.32
C CYS A 86 -30.52 -5.43 16.82
N SER A 87 -31.25 -6.45 16.36
CA SER A 87 -31.41 -6.74 14.93
C SER A 87 -32.54 -5.92 14.33
N LEU A 88 -32.32 -5.42 13.11
CA LEU A 88 -33.33 -4.69 12.32
C LEU A 88 -34.16 -5.64 11.45
N ASP A 89 -33.76 -6.91 11.36
CA ASP A 89 -34.42 -7.93 10.55
C ASP A 89 -35.69 -8.45 11.22
N SER A 90 -35.83 -8.24 12.53
CA SER A 90 -37.02 -8.63 13.28
C SER A 90 -38.09 -7.55 13.19
N LEU A 91 -39.31 -7.95 12.84
CA LEU A 91 -40.51 -7.08 12.85
C LEU A 91 -41.02 -6.78 14.28
N TYR A 92 -40.42 -7.40 15.30
CA TYR A 92 -40.79 -7.25 16.70
C TYR A 92 -39.93 -6.18 17.39
N PRO A 93 -40.44 -5.56 18.48
CA PRO A 93 -39.62 -4.67 19.30
C PRO A 93 -38.39 -5.43 19.82
N CYS A 94 -37.22 -4.79 19.76
CA CYS A 94 -36.00 -5.41 20.25
C CYS A 94 -36.06 -5.62 21.77
N ILE A 95 -35.78 -6.85 22.20
CA ILE A 95 -35.72 -7.23 23.60
C ILE A 95 -34.25 -7.37 23.99
N HIS A 96 -33.72 -6.35 24.65
CA HIS A 96 -32.34 -6.29 25.11
C HIS A 96 -32.18 -6.50 26.63
N HIS A 97 -33.30 -6.58 27.35
CA HIS A 97 -33.38 -6.96 28.76
C HIS A 97 -34.02 -8.32 28.89
N GLY A 98 -33.51 -9.21 29.75
CA GLY A 98 -34.14 -10.51 29.90
C GLY A 98 -34.00 -11.40 28.67
N VAL A 99 -32.92 -11.28 27.88
CA VAL A 99 -32.83 -11.86 26.53
C VAL A 99 -33.06 -13.38 26.51
N THR A 100 -32.63 -14.07 27.56
CA THR A 100 -32.75 -15.53 27.70
C THR A 100 -34.06 -15.97 28.34
N GLN A 101 -34.84 -15.04 28.91
CA GLN A 101 -36.09 -15.35 29.59
C GLN A 101 -37.27 -15.10 28.65
N PRO A 102 -38.29 -15.98 28.65
CA PRO A 102 -39.50 -15.74 27.88
C PRO A 102 -40.22 -14.49 28.42
N GLY A 103 -40.59 -13.60 27.50
CA GLY A 103 -41.33 -12.39 27.83
C GLY A 103 -42.77 -12.73 28.19
N THR A 104 -43.27 -12.17 29.29
CA THR A 104 -44.70 -12.30 29.66
C THR A 104 -45.56 -11.21 29.02
N ILE A 105 -44.99 -10.02 28.81
CA ILE A 105 -45.67 -8.85 28.23
C ILE A 105 -45.73 -8.96 26.70
N TYR A 106 -44.59 -9.26 26.09
CA TYR A 106 -44.48 -9.56 24.67
C TYR A 106 -44.28 -11.06 24.57
N LYS A 107 -45.12 -11.76 23.79
CA LYS A 107 -45.00 -13.22 23.56
C LYS A 107 -43.67 -13.54 22.86
N TYR A 108 -42.59 -13.55 23.64
CA TYR A 108 -41.22 -13.70 23.18
C TYR A 108 -40.71 -15.08 23.56
N ASP A 109 -40.28 -15.83 22.56
CA ASP A 109 -39.66 -17.13 22.71
C ASP A 109 -38.22 -17.05 22.19
N PRO A 110 -37.20 -17.10 23.07
CA PRO A 110 -35.80 -16.91 22.68
C PRO A 110 -35.31 -17.95 21.68
N ASN A 111 -35.93 -19.13 21.64
CA ASN A 111 -35.54 -20.21 20.73
C ASN A 111 -36.08 -20.04 19.30
N LYS A 112 -37.14 -19.23 19.13
CA LYS A 112 -37.82 -19.07 17.84
C LYS A 112 -37.56 -17.70 17.21
N GLN A 113 -37.39 -16.66 18.02
CA GLN A 113 -37.36 -15.28 17.55
C GLN A 113 -36.35 -14.45 18.35
N LEU A 114 -35.05 -14.68 18.13
CA LEU A 114 -34.01 -13.86 18.75
C LEU A 114 -33.97 -12.48 18.07
N THR A 115 -34.21 -11.41 18.85
CA THR A 115 -34.27 -10.01 18.35
C THR A 115 -32.91 -9.30 18.37
N ILE A 116 -31.83 -10.04 18.62
CA ILE A 116 -30.46 -9.54 18.70
C ILE A 116 -29.56 -10.31 17.72
N TRP A 117 -28.42 -9.72 17.39
CA TRP A 117 -27.41 -10.39 16.57
C TRP A 117 -26.72 -11.52 17.37
N GLU A 118 -26.82 -12.76 16.89
CA GLU A 118 -26.09 -13.90 17.46
C GLU A 118 -24.61 -13.91 17.03
N ALA A 119 -24.30 -13.34 15.88
CA ALA A 119 -22.95 -13.34 15.32
C ALA A 119 -21.96 -12.53 16.19
N GLY A 120 -20.80 -13.11 16.46
CA GLY A 120 -19.70 -12.43 17.14
C GLY A 120 -19.03 -11.36 16.29
N CYS A 121 -18.70 -10.21 16.88
CA CYS A 121 -18.04 -9.13 16.16
C CYS A 121 -16.61 -9.48 15.73
N GLU A 122 -15.92 -10.38 16.42
CA GLU A 122 -14.57 -10.82 16.06
C GLU A 122 -14.56 -11.44 14.65
N GLU A 123 -15.42 -12.41 14.40
CA GLU A 123 -15.47 -13.12 13.12
C GLU A 123 -15.96 -12.21 11.98
N LYS A 124 -17.05 -11.47 12.20
CA LYS A 124 -17.60 -10.55 11.20
C LYS A 124 -16.57 -9.50 10.78
N LEU A 125 -15.87 -8.90 11.75
CA LEU A 125 -14.86 -7.89 11.46
C LEU A 125 -13.66 -8.46 10.71
N ILE A 126 -13.20 -9.66 11.09
CA ILE A 126 -12.10 -10.34 10.39
C ILE A 126 -12.47 -10.65 8.95
N ASN A 127 -13.70 -11.14 8.72
CA ASN A 127 -14.15 -11.53 7.38
C ASN A 127 -14.24 -10.31 6.45
N GLU A 128 -14.83 -9.21 6.94
CA GLU A 128 -14.91 -7.95 6.20
C GLU A 128 -13.51 -7.38 5.91
N MET A 129 -12.63 -7.36 6.91
CA MET A 129 -11.25 -6.89 6.73
C MET A 129 -10.48 -7.74 5.71
N MET A 130 -10.69 -9.05 5.68
CA MET A 130 -10.06 -9.95 4.72
C MET A 130 -10.55 -9.69 3.29
N SER A 131 -11.87 -9.53 3.11
CA SER A 131 -12.48 -9.20 1.82
C SER A 131 -11.97 -7.88 1.25
N VAL A 132 -11.93 -6.83 2.08
CA VAL A 132 -11.41 -5.51 1.68
C VAL A 132 -9.91 -5.57 1.38
N SER A 133 -9.14 -6.27 2.22
CA SER A 133 -7.69 -6.43 2.02
C SER A 133 -7.38 -7.10 0.69
N TRP A 134 -8.12 -8.14 0.30
CA TRP A 134 -7.92 -8.79 -0.99
C TRP A 134 -8.10 -7.83 -2.17
N ARG A 135 -9.17 -7.02 -2.16
CA ARG A 135 -9.43 -6.01 -3.20
C ARG A 135 -8.30 -4.97 -3.27
N PHE A 136 -7.88 -4.45 -2.12
CA PHE A 136 -6.78 -3.48 -2.06
C PHE A 136 -5.47 -4.07 -2.59
N ASN A 137 -5.12 -5.29 -2.16
CA ASN A 137 -3.91 -5.97 -2.64
C ASN A 137 -3.95 -6.23 -4.16
N ALA A 138 -5.11 -6.59 -4.72
CA ALA A 138 -5.26 -6.78 -6.16
C ALA A 138 -5.04 -5.46 -6.95
N VAL A 139 -5.62 -4.36 -6.47
CA VAL A 139 -5.42 -3.03 -7.08
C VAL A 139 -3.96 -2.58 -6.97
N MET A 140 -3.34 -2.74 -5.79
CA MET A 140 -1.93 -2.41 -5.60
C MET A 140 -1.01 -3.23 -6.50
N ALA A 141 -1.28 -4.53 -6.67
CA ALA A 141 -0.53 -5.39 -7.59
C ALA A 141 -0.65 -4.91 -9.04
N LEU A 142 -1.85 -4.52 -9.48
CA LEU A 142 -2.08 -3.95 -10.82
C LEU A 142 -1.24 -2.67 -11.02
N ILE A 143 -1.25 -1.76 -10.05
CA ILE A 143 -0.45 -0.52 -10.10
C ILE A 143 1.04 -0.83 -10.21
N ILE A 144 1.56 -1.78 -9.41
CA ILE A 144 2.97 -2.17 -9.45
C ILE A 144 3.34 -2.76 -10.83
N ILE A 145 2.48 -3.61 -11.40
CA ILE A 145 2.69 -4.17 -12.75
C ILE A 145 2.71 -3.05 -13.80
N ALA A 146 1.76 -2.10 -13.74
CA ALA A 146 1.72 -0.98 -14.66
C ALA A 146 2.98 -0.10 -14.55
N MET A 147 3.48 0.16 -13.34
CA MET A 147 4.74 0.89 -13.12
C MET A 147 5.93 0.15 -13.74
N ILE A 148 6.02 -1.17 -13.56
CA ILE A 148 7.09 -1.98 -14.14
C ILE A 148 7.03 -1.92 -15.68
N LEU A 149 5.84 -2.04 -16.27
CA LEU A 149 5.66 -1.93 -17.72
C LEU A 149 6.11 -0.57 -18.28
N GLN A 150 5.78 0.52 -17.58
CA GLN A 150 6.23 1.86 -17.96
C GLN A 150 7.76 1.97 -17.92
N VAL A 151 8.39 1.45 -16.87
CA VAL A 151 9.86 1.45 -16.75
C VAL A 151 10.50 0.63 -17.88
N ILE A 152 9.96 -0.54 -18.21
CA ILE A 152 10.44 -1.36 -19.33
C ILE A 152 10.29 -0.61 -20.66
N ALA A 153 9.15 0.02 -20.92
CA ALA A 153 8.91 0.78 -22.14
C ALA A 153 9.94 1.91 -22.32
N VAL A 154 10.23 2.66 -21.26
CA VAL A 154 11.25 3.73 -21.27
C VAL A 154 12.65 3.16 -21.52
N ARG A 155 13.00 2.03 -20.88
CA ARG A 155 14.29 1.37 -21.10
C ARG A 155 14.44 0.84 -22.53
N TYR A 156 13.37 0.32 -23.11
CA TYR A 156 13.35 -0.14 -24.49
C TYR A 156 13.57 1.03 -25.46
N LEU A 157 12.83 2.13 -25.28
CA LEU A 157 12.97 3.33 -26.10
C LEU A 157 14.39 3.92 -26.04
N HIS A 158 14.95 4.02 -24.83
CA HIS A 158 16.31 4.50 -24.63
C HIS A 158 17.36 3.60 -25.33
N THR A 159 17.16 2.28 -25.30
CA THR A 159 18.05 1.33 -25.98
C THR A 159 17.94 1.44 -27.50
N ALA A 160 16.72 1.56 -28.04
CA ALA A 160 16.49 1.77 -29.47
C ALA A 160 17.13 3.08 -29.96
N TYR A 161 17.00 4.17 -29.20
CA TYR A 161 17.63 5.45 -29.51
C TYR A 161 19.17 5.35 -29.57
N ARG A 162 19.80 4.72 -28.56
CA ARG A 162 21.26 4.52 -28.58
C ARG A 162 21.70 3.65 -29.75
N ASN A 163 20.98 2.57 -30.05
CA ASN A 163 21.31 1.69 -31.16
C ASN A 163 21.20 2.41 -32.51
N GLY A 164 20.16 3.23 -32.72
CA GLY A 164 20.01 4.05 -33.92
C GLY A 164 21.15 5.07 -34.09
N LEU A 165 21.64 5.64 -33.00
CA LEU A 165 22.78 6.57 -33.04
C LEU A 165 24.08 5.86 -33.45
N HIS A 166 24.30 4.62 -33.01
CA HIS A 166 25.50 3.84 -33.35
C HIS A 166 25.54 3.36 -34.80
N VAL A 167 24.39 3.15 -35.43
CA VAL A 167 24.32 2.74 -36.85
C VAL A 167 24.70 3.89 -37.79
N GLY A 168 24.64 5.14 -37.31
CA GLY A 168 24.92 6.33 -38.12
C GLY A 168 23.85 6.54 -39.19
N ASN A 169 23.61 7.80 -39.55
CA ASN A 169 22.55 8.14 -40.49
C ASN A 169 22.85 7.57 -41.90
N GLN A 170 22.22 6.46 -42.27
CA GLN A 170 22.24 5.93 -43.66
C GLN A 170 21.17 6.58 -44.55
N ILE A 171 20.46 7.60 -44.06
CA ILE A 171 19.49 8.32 -44.88
C ILE A 171 20.24 9.09 -45.97
N THR A 172 19.94 8.79 -47.22
CA THR A 172 20.47 9.49 -48.38
C THR A 172 19.79 10.85 -48.51
N CYS A 173 20.40 11.89 -47.93
CA CYS A 173 19.90 13.26 -48.08
C CYS A 173 20.30 13.83 -49.46
N LYS A 174 19.32 14.18 -50.29
CA LYS A 174 19.53 14.96 -51.52
C LYS A 174 19.59 16.44 -51.15
N ALA A 175 20.78 17.03 -51.16
CA ALA A 175 20.96 18.47 -51.01
C ALA A 175 21.03 19.13 -52.40
N TYR A 176 20.14 20.09 -52.66
CA TYR A 176 20.19 20.92 -53.86
C TYR A 176 21.00 22.17 -53.54
N LEU A 177 22.17 22.31 -54.17
CA LEU A 177 22.98 23.52 -54.07
C LEU A 177 22.45 24.56 -55.06
N LEU A 178 21.86 25.65 -54.56
CA LEU A 178 21.52 26.81 -55.37
C LEU A 178 22.72 27.77 -55.39
N ARG A 179 23.13 28.16 -56.60
CA ARG A 179 24.17 29.17 -56.81
C ARG A 179 23.60 30.54 -56.47
N SER A 180 24.21 31.27 -55.54
CA SER A 180 23.91 32.68 -55.30
C SER A 180 24.32 33.50 -56.52
N MET A 181 23.41 34.34 -57.04
CA MET A 181 23.65 35.20 -58.20
C MET A 181 24.45 36.47 -57.88
N THR A 182 24.74 36.72 -56.59
CA THR A 182 25.43 37.93 -56.12
C THR A 182 26.95 37.96 -56.39
N ASP A 183 27.54 36.86 -56.88
CA ASP A 183 28.97 36.83 -57.26
C ASP A 183 29.20 37.11 -58.76
N THR A 184 28.22 37.73 -59.42
CA THR A 184 28.34 38.11 -60.84
C THR A 184 28.56 39.62 -60.99
N GLU A 185 29.53 40.18 -60.27
CA GLU A 185 30.23 41.34 -60.80
C GLU A 185 31.23 40.86 -61.85
N ALA A 186 30.90 41.18 -63.10
CA ALA A 186 31.71 40.89 -64.27
C ALA A 186 33.12 41.52 -64.12
N SER A 187 34.12 40.69 -63.80
CA SER A 187 35.52 41.03 -64.04
C SER A 187 36.12 40.14 -65.13
N LYS A 188 36.33 40.79 -66.28
CA LYS A 188 37.19 40.54 -67.45
C LYS A 188 37.93 39.19 -67.57
N PRO A 189 38.06 38.62 -68.80
CA PRO A 189 38.79 37.38 -69.00
C PRO A 189 40.30 37.65 -68.94
N ALA A 190 40.95 37.22 -67.86
CA ALA A 190 42.40 37.19 -67.79
C ALA A 190 42.89 35.89 -67.13
N ALA A 191 43.30 34.97 -68.00
CA ALA A 191 44.51 34.15 -67.89
C ALA A 191 44.71 33.18 -66.69
N LYS A 192 44.99 31.93 -67.11
CA LYS A 192 45.73 30.84 -66.43
C LYS A 192 44.92 29.92 -65.51
N LYS A 193 44.60 28.74 -66.06
CA LYS A 193 44.32 27.50 -65.32
C LYS A 193 45.38 27.30 -64.24
N LYS A 194 45.02 27.48 -62.97
CA LYS A 194 45.78 26.93 -61.84
C LYS A 194 45.25 25.52 -61.57
N VAL A 195 46.05 24.53 -61.94
CA VAL A 195 45.84 23.12 -61.61
C VAL A 195 45.81 22.99 -60.08
N PHE A 196 44.64 22.72 -59.52
CA PHE A 196 44.52 22.34 -58.12
C PHE A 196 45.10 20.93 -57.96
N ARG A 197 46.33 20.83 -57.42
CA ARG A 197 46.91 19.56 -56.99
C ARG A 197 46.03 18.99 -55.87
N LYS A 198 45.39 17.85 -56.10
CA LYS A 198 44.73 17.06 -55.05
C LYS A 198 45.76 16.74 -53.97
N ARG A 199 45.61 17.29 -52.77
CA ARG A 199 46.33 16.85 -51.58
C ARG A 199 45.77 15.46 -51.22
N LYS A 200 46.55 14.39 -51.46
CA LYS A 200 46.19 13.03 -51.03
C LYS A 200 46.07 13.03 -49.50
N TYR A 201 44.86 12.83 -48.98
CA TYR A 201 44.66 12.55 -47.57
C TYR A 201 45.15 11.12 -47.30
N LYS A 202 46.26 10.98 -46.57
CA LYS A 202 46.73 9.67 -46.08
C LYS A 202 45.66 9.12 -45.13
N ARG A 203 45.06 8.00 -45.51
CA ARG A 203 44.15 7.21 -44.67
C ARG A 203 45.00 6.54 -43.58
N ASN A 204 45.13 7.16 -42.41
CA ASN A 204 45.67 6.47 -41.25
C ASN A 204 44.65 5.44 -40.80
N ARG A 205 45.05 4.17 -40.94
CA ARG A 205 44.31 2.99 -40.55
C ARG A 205 44.67 2.69 -39.11
N THR A 206 43.81 3.05 -38.16
CA THR A 206 43.85 2.53 -36.80
C THR A 206 42.52 1.84 -36.51
N LEU A 207 42.45 0.57 -36.93
CA LEU A 207 41.54 -0.39 -36.32
C LEU A 207 42.24 -0.85 -35.04
N GLN A 208 41.77 -0.38 -33.89
CA GLN A 208 42.08 -1.05 -32.62
C GLN A 208 40.78 -1.22 -31.85
N TRP A 209 40.19 -2.39 -32.04
CA TRP A 209 39.10 -2.89 -31.22
C TRP A 209 39.66 -3.20 -29.84
N MET A 210 39.22 -2.49 -28.80
CA MET A 210 39.36 -2.96 -27.43
C MET A 210 38.08 -3.68 -27.04
N THR A 211 38.03 -4.98 -27.31
CA THR A 211 37.14 -5.88 -26.59
C THR A 211 37.70 -6.08 -25.19
N ALA A 212 37.12 -5.42 -24.19
CA ALA A 212 37.45 -5.67 -22.79
C ALA A 212 36.89 -7.05 -22.39
N GLY A 213 37.76 -8.05 -22.36
CA GLY A 213 37.46 -9.38 -21.84
C GLY A 213 37.34 -9.35 -20.32
N TYR A 214 36.20 -9.82 -19.82
CA TYR A 214 35.91 -10.07 -18.41
C TYR A 214 36.86 -11.14 -17.87
N LYS A 215 37.82 -10.75 -17.02
CA LYS A 215 38.62 -11.70 -16.21
C LYS A 215 38.02 -11.81 -14.82
N SER A 216 37.44 -12.96 -14.56
CA SER A 216 37.15 -13.48 -13.22
C SER A 216 38.47 -13.65 -12.46
N ASN A 217 38.58 -13.09 -11.25
CA ASN A 217 39.57 -13.56 -10.30
C ASN A 217 38.97 -13.69 -8.90
N LYS A 218 39.28 -14.85 -8.30
CA LYS A 218 38.75 -15.43 -7.07
C LYS A 218 39.58 -14.94 -5.88
N ASN A 219 38.90 -14.72 -4.76
CA ASN A 219 39.36 -14.81 -3.37
C ASN A 219 40.60 -14.00 -2.90
N LYS A 220 40.35 -13.05 -2.00
CA LYS A 220 41.07 -12.97 -0.72
C LYS A 220 40.20 -12.27 0.34
N TYR A 221 39.94 -13.00 1.42
CA TYR A 221 39.37 -12.48 2.67
C TYR A 221 40.43 -11.69 3.46
N ILE A 222 39.97 -10.79 4.35
CA ILE A 222 40.40 -10.56 5.75
C ILE A 222 40.45 -9.05 6.14
N THR A 223 39.37 -8.65 6.83
CA THR A 223 39.23 -7.89 8.11
C THR A 223 39.75 -6.46 8.35
N SER A 224 38.97 -5.80 9.23
CA SER A 224 39.24 -4.66 10.14
C SER A 224 39.21 -3.26 9.51
N SER A 225 38.75 -2.17 10.13
CA SER A 225 37.76 -1.83 11.18
C SER A 225 37.86 -0.31 11.41
N ASN A 226 36.73 0.33 11.73
CA ASN A 226 36.56 1.58 12.51
C ASN A 226 36.83 3.00 11.92
N SER A 227 35.90 3.88 12.33
CA SER A 227 35.93 5.34 12.51
C SER A 227 35.97 6.20 11.25
N ASP A 228 35.37 7.39 11.17
CA ASP A 228 34.39 8.17 11.94
C ASP A 228 34.10 9.41 11.07
N PHE A 229 32.98 10.08 11.34
CA PHE A 229 32.73 11.53 11.20
C PHE A 229 33.49 12.36 10.13
N SER A 230 32.75 13.12 9.32
CA SER A 230 32.57 14.56 9.57
C SER A 230 31.98 15.28 8.34
N SER A 231 31.19 16.29 8.68
CA SER A 231 30.38 17.21 7.89
C SER A 231 31.18 18.21 7.04
N ASP A 232 30.39 18.96 6.26
CA ASP A 232 30.70 20.24 5.60
C ASP A 232 31.49 20.05 4.29
N GLU A 233 31.13 20.70 3.17
CA GLU A 233 31.13 22.14 3.09
C GLU A 233 30.52 22.65 1.75
N LEU A 234 29.78 23.77 1.87
CA LEU A 234 29.57 24.87 0.91
C LEU A 234 28.67 24.71 -0.33
N LEU A 235 27.41 25.11 -0.10
CA LEU A 235 26.60 26.00 -0.94
C LEU A 235 27.36 27.28 -1.39
N LYS A 236 27.16 27.70 -2.65
CA LYS A 236 26.74 29.06 -3.15
C LYS A 236 27.15 29.30 -4.64
N PRO A 237 26.70 30.36 -5.34
CA PRO A 237 25.43 30.44 -6.08
C PRO A 237 25.60 30.96 -7.54
N ILE A 238 24.47 31.07 -8.27
CA ILE A 238 23.98 32.08 -9.27
C ILE A 238 24.96 33.27 -9.52
N TYR A 239 25.20 33.90 -10.69
CA TYR A 239 24.43 34.50 -11.81
C TYR A 239 25.46 34.71 -12.97
N GLU A 240 25.19 34.64 -14.28
CA GLU A 240 24.33 35.42 -15.18
C GLU A 240 23.84 34.54 -16.36
#